data_AF-A0A8K0CK90-F1
#
_entry.id   AF-A0A8K0CK90-F1
#
_cell.length_a   1.000
_cell.length_b   1.000
_cell.length_c   1.000
_cell.angle_alpha   90.00
_cell.angle_beta   90.00
_cell.angle_gamma   90.00
#
_symmetry.space_group_name_H-M   'P 1'
#
loop_
_entity.id
_entity.type
_entity.pdbx_description
1 polymer ?
#
loop_
_entity_poly.entity_id
_entity_poly.type
_entity_poly.pdbx_seq_one_letter_code
_entity_poly.pdbx_strand_id
1 'polypeptide(L)'
;MAPLNRDDAVRAATLIQEGKSEQYVANLLGVNQSTISRLSKRLQETGDVRRRPGQGRKRATSAIDDRFLTLNSLRDRTLTAIKF
;
A
#
# COMPACT_ATOMS: atom_id res chain seq x y z
N MET A 1 -13.11 1.66 -6.25
CA MET A 1 -13.44 0.32 -5.72
C MET A 1 -12.90 0.24 -4.29
N ALA A 2 -13.76 0.04 -3.30
CA ALA A 2 -13.36 0.02 -1.90
C ALA A 2 -12.47 -1.21 -1.59
N PRO A 3 -11.58 -1.14 -0.58
CA PRO A 3 -10.83 -2.30 -0.10
C PRO A 3 -11.77 -3.42 0.33
N LEU A 4 -11.40 -4.68 0.07
CA LEU A 4 -12.04 -5.83 0.72
C LEU A 4 -11.87 -5.66 2.24
N ASN A 5 -12.98 -5.78 2.99
CA ASN A 5 -12.94 -5.71 4.43
C ASN A 5 -12.05 -6.82 5.00
N ARG A 6 -11.44 -6.62 6.19
CA ARG A 6 -10.52 -7.59 6.78
C ARG A 6 -11.20 -8.94 7.01
N ASP A 7 -12.44 -8.92 7.50
CA ASP A 7 -13.21 -10.13 7.81
C ASP A 7 -13.53 -10.92 6.53
N ASP A 8 -13.95 -10.22 5.48
CA ASP A 8 -14.19 -10.83 4.16
C ASP A 8 -12.90 -11.40 3.56
N ALA A 9 -11.77 -10.74 3.79
CA ALA A 9 -10.48 -11.22 3.33
C ALA A 9 -10.02 -12.48 4.09
N VAL A 10 -10.31 -12.57 5.39
CA VAL A 10 -10.04 -13.79 6.17
C VAL A 10 -10.94 -14.92 5.70
N ARG A 11 -12.24 -14.67 5.51
CA ARG A 11 -13.19 -15.65 4.99
C ARG A 11 -12.85 -16.12 3.57
N ALA A 12 -12.39 -15.21 2.72
CA ALA A 12 -11.88 -15.58 1.40
C ALA A 12 -10.64 -16.48 1.50
N ALA A 13 -9.70 -16.15 2.39
CA ALA A 13 -8.47 -16.93 2.57
C ALA A 13 -8.76 -18.36 3.05
N THR A 14 -9.69 -18.54 4.00
CA THR A 14 -10.08 -19.88 4.47
C THR A 14 -10.70 -20.71 3.34
N LEU A 15 -11.61 -20.13 2.56
CA LEU A 15 -12.25 -20.82 1.43
C LEU A 15 -11.24 -21.21 0.33
N ILE A 16 -10.24 -20.37 0.08
CA ILE A 16 -9.16 -20.68 -0.86
C ILE A 16 -8.31 -21.84 -0.32
N GLN A 17 -7.99 -21.84 0.98
CA GLN A 17 -7.24 -22.94 1.62
C GLN A 17 -8.01 -24.26 1.61
N GLU A 18 -9.34 -24.22 1.69
CA GLU A 18 -10.23 -25.37 1.51
C GLU A 18 -10.34 -25.85 0.05
N GLY A 19 -9.67 -25.20 -0.90
CA GLY A 19 -9.65 -25.57 -2.31
C GLY A 19 -10.86 -25.09 -3.12
N LYS A 20 -11.63 -24.12 -2.62
CA LYS A 20 -12.71 -23.50 -3.39
C LYS A 20 -12.13 -22.62 -4.50
N SER A 21 -12.83 -22.55 -5.64
CA SER A 21 -12.39 -21.72 -6.77
C SER A 21 -12.50 -20.23 -6.45
N GLU A 22 -11.58 -19.42 -6.99
CA GLU A 22 -11.59 -17.97 -6.77
C GLU A 22 -12.88 -17.32 -7.26
N GLN A 23 -13.48 -17.84 -8.33
CA GLN A 23 -14.75 -17.36 -8.88
C GLN A 23 -15.93 -17.66 -7.96
N TYR A 24 -15.95 -18.83 -7.31
CA TYR A 24 -16.95 -19.15 -6.30
C TYR A 24 -16.85 -18.18 -5.11
N VAL A 25 -15.64 -17.93 -4.61
CA VAL A 25 -15.40 -17.01 -3.50
C VAL A 25 -15.78 -15.57 -3.86
N ALA A 26 -15.48 -15.14 -5.09
CA ALA A 26 -15.83 -13.83 -5.60
C ALA A 26 -17.35 -13.60 -5.63
N ASN A 27 -18.10 -14.58 -6.14
CA ASN A 27 -19.56 -14.55 -6.18
C ASN A 27 -20.17 -14.55 -4.77
N LEU A 28 -19.63 -15.39 -3.86
CA LEU A 28 -20.11 -15.48 -2.48
C LEU A 28 -19.96 -14.16 -1.72
N LEU A 29 -18.88 -13.42 -1.97
CA LEU A 29 -18.58 -12.15 -1.31
C LEU A 29 -19.07 -10.93 -2.11
N GLY A 30 -19.68 -11.12 -3.27
CA GLY A 30 -20.16 -10.02 -4.12
C GLY A 30 -19.04 -9.10 -4.64
N VAL A 31 -17.82 -9.64 -4.81
CA VAL A 31 -16.65 -8.87 -5.26
C VAL A 31 -16.15 -9.37 -6.62
N ASN A 32 -15.41 -8.52 -7.33
CA ASN A 32 -14.79 -8.93 -8.59
C ASN A 32 -13.71 -10.00 -8.34
N GLN A 33 -13.66 -11.03 -9.19
CA GLN A 33 -12.69 -12.13 -9.11
C GLN A 33 -11.23 -11.64 -9.08
N SER A 34 -10.90 -10.54 -9.76
CA SER A 34 -9.55 -9.93 -9.69
C SER A 34 -9.14 -9.48 -8.29
N THR A 35 -10.10 -9.18 -7.40
CA THR A 35 -9.84 -8.86 -5.99
C THR A 35 -9.41 -10.10 -5.23
N ILE A 36 -10.07 -11.24 -5.50
CA ILE A 36 -9.75 -12.54 -4.91
C ILE A 36 -8.41 -13.06 -5.43
N SER A 37 -8.15 -12.94 -6.73
CA SER A 37 -6.87 -13.34 -7.33
C SER A 37 -5.67 -12.57 -6.72
N ARG A 38 -5.81 -11.24 -6.55
CA ARG A 38 -4.79 -10.43 -5.86
C ARG A 38 -4.61 -10.82 -4.38
N LEU A 39 -5.67 -11.25 -3.70
CA LEU A 39 -5.60 -11.75 -2.33
C LEU A 39 -4.88 -13.12 -2.29
N SER A 40 -5.29 -14.05 -3.14
CA SER A 40 -4.70 -15.39 -3.28
C SER A 40 -3.19 -15.33 -3.53
N LYS A 41 -2.77 -14.51 -4.51
CA LYS A 41 -1.36 -14.28 -4.80
C LYS A 41 -0.58 -13.76 -3.59
N ARG A 42 -1.14 -12.78 -2.87
CA ARG A 42 -0.52 -12.20 -1.67
C ARG A 42 -0.44 -13.23 -0.52
N LEU A 43 -1.47 -14.06 -0.36
CA LEU A 43 -1.47 -15.13 0.63
C LEU A 43 -0.35 -16.14 0.34
N GLN A 44 -0.12 -16.48 -0.93
CA GLN A 44 1.01 -17.34 -1.34
C GLN A 44 2.37 -16.67 -1.09
N GLU A 45 2.50 -15.38 -1.38
CA GLU A 45 3.78 -14.65 -1.26
C GLU A 45 4.17 -14.33 0.20
N THR A 46 3.19 -14.03 1.06
CA THR A 46 3.44 -13.50 2.42
C THR A 46 2.82 -14.32 3.54
N GLY A 47 1.93 -15.27 3.25
CA GLY A 47 1.16 -16.00 4.26
C GLY A 47 0.13 -15.14 4.99
N ASP A 48 -0.11 -13.91 4.54
CA ASP A 48 -0.89 -12.91 5.26
C ASP A 48 -2.01 -12.32 4.40
N VAL A 49 -3.14 -12.09 5.06
CA VAL A 49 -4.35 -11.47 4.50
C VAL A 49 -4.25 -9.93 4.53
N ARG A 50 -3.41 -9.39 5.42
CA ARG A 50 -3.21 -7.94 5.57
C ARG A 50 -2.69 -7.32 4.28
N ARG A 51 -3.12 -6.08 4.01
CA ARG A 51 -2.56 -5.32 2.88
C ARG A 51 -1.11 -5.00 3.15
N ARG A 52 -0.29 -5.11 2.11
CA ARG A 52 1.09 -4.64 2.16
C ARG A 52 1.05 -3.12 2.44
N PRO A 53 1.83 -2.63 3.41
CA PRO A 53 1.97 -1.19 3.58
C PRO A 53 2.49 -0.62 2.26
N GLY A 54 1.85 0.44 1.77
CA GLY A 54 2.38 1.18 0.63
C GLY A 54 3.73 1.79 1.03
N GLN A 55 4.71 1.77 0.14
CA GLN A 55 5.99 2.48 0.37
C GLN A 55 5.84 4.00 0.38
N GLY A 56 4.66 4.53 -0.02
CA GLY A 56 4.44 5.96 -0.19
C GLY A 56 5.29 6.53 -1.33
N ARG A 57 5.21 7.85 -1.50
CA ARG A 57 6.09 8.57 -2.42
C ARG A 57 7.45 8.77 -1.75
N LYS A 58 8.53 8.38 -2.43
CA LYS A 58 9.89 8.70 -1.98
C LYS A 58 10.06 10.22 -1.89
N ARG A 59 10.74 10.70 -0.85
CA ARG A 59 11.10 12.13 -0.74
C ARG A 59 12.05 12.51 -1.87
N ALA A 60 11.90 13.73 -2.38
CA ALA A 60 12.82 14.29 -3.36
C ALA A 60 14.16 14.70 -2.72
N THR A 61 14.11 15.11 -1.45
CA THR A 61 15.26 15.52 -0.65
C THR A 61 15.70 14.41 0.30
N SER A 62 17.01 14.30 0.49
CA SER A 62 17.63 13.51 1.54
C SER A 62 17.68 14.28 2.86
N ALA A 63 18.01 13.60 3.95
CA ALA A 63 18.20 14.26 5.26
C ALA A 63 19.34 15.30 5.23
N ILE A 64 20.33 15.12 4.36
CA ILE A 64 21.43 16.08 4.17
C ILE A 64 20.92 17.31 3.43
N ASP A 65 20.13 17.12 2.38
CA ASP A 65 19.52 18.23 1.63
C ASP A 65 18.60 19.04 2.54
N ASP A 66 17.75 18.38 3.33
CA ASP A 66 16.87 19.03 4.31
C ASP A 66 17.68 19.85 5.33
N ARG A 67 18.80 19.29 5.81
CA ARG A 67 19.72 20.00 6.73
C ARG A 67 20.39 21.20 6.06
N PHE A 68 20.81 21.05 4.80
CA PHE A 68 21.41 22.15 4.04
C PHE A 68 20.39 23.27 3.82
N LEU A 69 19.18 22.93 3.38
CA LEU A 69 18.10 23.90 3.16
C LEU A 69 17.72 24.64 4.44
N THR A 70 17.62 23.93 5.57
CA THR A 70 17.30 24.55 6.87
C THR A 70 18.42 25.45 7.40
N LEU A 71 19.69 25.08 7.25
CA LEU A 71 20.80 25.92 7.69
C LEU A 71 20.93 27.18 6.83
N ASN A 72 20.81 27.05 5.50
CA ASN A 72 20.89 28.21 4.62
C ASN A 72 19.69 29.14 4.80
N SER A 73 18.47 28.61 4.99
CA SER A 73 17.30 29.46 5.25
C SER A 73 17.42 30.27 6.54
N LEU A 74 18.06 29.72 7.58
CA LEU A 74 18.33 30.44 8.83
C LEU A 74 19.44 31.49 8.69
N ARG A 75 20.49 31.16 7.93
CA ARG A 75 21.65 32.03 7.69
C ARG A 75 21.26 33.23 6.82
N ASP A 76 20.52 32.97 5.76
CA ASP A 76 20.17 33.94 4.73
C ASP A 76 18.72 34.42 4.85
N ARG A 77 18.18 34.46 6.08
CA ARG A 77 16.77 34.73 6.36
C ARG A 77 16.21 36.03 5.77
N THR A 78 17.08 37.01 5.50
CA THR A 78 16.73 38.32 4.95
C THR A 78 16.90 38.40 3.44
N LEU A 79 17.46 37.36 2.81
CA LEU A 79 17.60 37.27 1.36
C LEU A 79 16.33 36.67 0.77
N THR A 80 15.86 37.28 -0.31
CA THR A 80 14.76 36.73 -1.10
C THR A 80 15.22 35.45 -1.78
N ALA A 81 14.34 34.45 -1.85
CA ALA A 81 14.64 33.20 -2.53
C ALA A 81 15.14 33.46 -3.95
N ILE A 82 16.38 33.05 -4.21
CA ILE A 82 16.97 33.08 -5.55
C ILE A 82 16.64 31.74 -6.21
N LYS A 83 16.14 31.78 -7.44
CA LYS A 83 15.69 30.60 -8.17
C LYS A 83 16.91 29.74 -8.56
N PHE A 84 16.96 28.50 -8.08
CA PHE A 84 17.91 27.47 -8.53
C PHE A 84 17.31 26.63 -9.66
#